data_AF-A0A949I545-F1
#
_entry.id   AF-A0A949I545-F1
#
_cell.length_a   1.000
_cell.length_b   1.000
_cell.length_c   1.000
_cell.angle_alpha   90.00
_cell.angle_beta   90.00
_cell.angle_gamma   90.00
#
_symmetry.space_group_name_H-M   'P 1'
#
loop_
_entity.id
_entity.type
_entity.pdbx_description
1 polymer ?
#
loop_
_entity_poly.entity_id
_entity_poly.type
_entity_poly.pdbx_seq_one_letter_code
_entity_poly.pdbx_strand_id
1 'polypeptide(L)'
;MTGDPAGIWGTLSQAERDLAYNNNAAVANDQELIGLRNSASLAYRAAYPDTLDVAYGPRERNAWDLYPAPAPDAPCLVFIHGGYWQRNRREDFACVAAGVRAHGWACAIPGYTLAPEVGLAGIVAEINAALDWLAEHGAAHGIGGKIILSGWSAGGHLAVLALGHSAVSAGLAISGVFELGLIRDTYLNAALQLTEDEIAALSPLRLLPVNKTLTIAYGTRELPRLVADSRALHALRAENHAPGPLVPVCGADHFTVLQELCRPEGVLTKLALSLAD
;
A
#
# COMPACT_ATOMS: atom_id res chain seq x y z
N MET A 1 -14.01 -21.05 1.64
CA MET A 1 -15.00 -20.26 2.40
C MET A 1 -14.28 -19.62 3.58
N THR A 2 -13.67 -18.44 3.40
CA THR A 2 -12.88 -17.83 4.48
C THR A 2 -12.82 -16.32 4.29
N GLY A 3 -13.92 -15.66 4.62
CA GLY A 3 -13.98 -14.21 4.81
C GLY A 3 -14.50 -13.84 6.19
N ASP A 4 -15.35 -14.66 6.78
CA ASP A 4 -16.07 -14.35 8.02
C ASP A 4 -15.92 -15.52 9.00
N PRO A 5 -14.93 -15.48 9.91
CA PRO A 5 -14.59 -16.61 10.77
C PRO A 5 -15.75 -17.09 11.66
N ALA A 6 -16.77 -16.25 11.86
CA ALA A 6 -17.92 -16.53 12.72
C ALA A 6 -19.25 -16.67 11.96
N GLY A 7 -19.28 -16.47 10.65
CA GLY A 7 -20.52 -16.51 9.86
C GLY A 7 -21.51 -15.37 10.19
N ILE A 8 -21.04 -14.30 10.83
CA ILE A 8 -21.86 -13.17 11.29
C ILE A 8 -22.05 -12.06 10.26
N TRP A 9 -21.23 -11.98 9.21
CA TRP A 9 -21.26 -10.89 8.23
C TRP A 9 -22.64 -10.75 7.56
N GLY A 10 -23.25 -11.88 7.21
CA GLY A 10 -24.60 -11.92 6.64
C GLY A 10 -25.71 -11.54 7.63
N THR A 11 -25.42 -11.47 8.93
CA THR A 11 -26.38 -11.03 9.96
C THR A 11 -26.21 -9.57 10.37
N LEU A 12 -25.12 -8.91 9.95
CA LEU A 12 -24.86 -7.50 10.23
C LEU A 12 -25.76 -6.59 9.39
N SER A 13 -26.27 -5.53 10.02
CA SER A 13 -26.91 -4.41 9.33
C SER A 13 -25.93 -3.72 8.37
N GLN A 14 -26.46 -2.93 7.43
CA GLN A 14 -25.62 -2.14 6.52
C GLN A 14 -24.67 -1.20 7.28
N ALA A 15 -25.18 -0.54 8.33
CA ALA A 15 -24.39 0.38 9.14
C ALA A 15 -23.23 -0.31 9.87
N GLU A 16 -23.44 -1.54 10.37
CA GLU A 16 -22.39 -2.34 11.00
C GLU A 16 -21.33 -2.79 9.98
N ARG A 17 -21.74 -3.19 8.78
CA ARG A 17 -20.82 -3.53 7.67
C ARG A 17 -19.99 -2.32 7.24
N ASP A 18 -20.61 -1.15 7.13
CA ASP A 18 -19.94 0.10 6.80
C ASP A 18 -18.93 0.50 7.89
N LEU A 19 -19.31 0.38 9.17
CA LEU A 19 -18.45 0.73 10.30
C LEU A 19 -17.23 -0.20 10.39
N ALA A 20 -17.36 -1.47 9.99
CA ALA A 20 -16.26 -2.44 9.98
C ALA A 20 -15.10 -2.07 9.05
N TYR A 21 -15.32 -1.14 8.11
CA TYR A 21 -14.31 -0.60 7.18
C TYR A 21 -14.20 0.94 7.25
N ASN A 22 -14.76 1.59 8.28
CA ASN A 22 -14.68 3.04 8.41
C ASN A 22 -13.54 3.45 9.36
N ASN A 23 -12.31 3.47 8.83
CA ASN A 23 -11.13 3.88 9.61
C ASN A 23 -11.22 5.33 10.12
N ASN A 24 -11.85 6.23 9.38
CA ASN A 24 -12.06 7.62 9.79
C ASN A 24 -12.97 7.72 11.03
N ALA A 25 -14.03 6.92 11.10
CA ALA A 25 -14.87 6.85 12.30
C ALA A 25 -14.18 6.15 13.49
N ALA A 26 -13.25 5.23 13.21
CA ALA A 26 -12.55 4.46 14.24
C ALA A 26 -11.42 5.22 14.95
N VAL A 27 -10.89 6.29 14.33
CA VAL A 27 -9.75 7.07 14.86
C VAL A 27 -10.20 8.51 15.09
N ALA A 28 -10.37 8.90 16.36
CA ALA A 28 -11.01 10.16 16.74
C ALA A 28 -10.29 11.43 16.25
N ASN A 29 -8.98 11.37 15.99
CA ASN A 29 -8.15 12.46 15.49
C ASN A 29 -7.63 12.23 14.06
N ASP A 30 -8.35 11.44 13.26
CA ASP A 30 -8.00 11.11 11.87
C ASP A 30 -7.70 12.36 11.02
N GLN A 31 -8.51 13.40 11.11
CA GLN A 31 -8.34 14.64 10.34
C GLN A 31 -7.06 15.39 10.70
N GLU A 32 -6.69 15.40 11.98
CA GLU A 32 -5.43 15.99 12.44
C GLU A 32 -4.25 15.19 11.90
N LEU A 33 -4.29 13.86 12.01
CA LEU A 33 -3.23 12.97 11.51
C LEU A 33 -3.05 13.08 9.98
N ILE A 34 -4.15 13.16 9.23
CA ILE A 34 -4.16 13.40 7.79
C ILE A 34 -3.55 14.78 7.47
N GLY A 35 -3.95 15.82 8.20
CA GLY A 35 -3.41 17.17 8.04
C GLY A 35 -1.91 17.22 8.27
N LEU A 36 -1.42 16.63 9.36
CA LEU A 36 0.01 16.55 9.68
C LEU A 36 0.79 15.82 8.59
N ARG A 37 0.29 14.67 8.10
CA ARG A 37 0.91 13.93 6.99
C ARG A 37 0.97 14.78 5.73
N ASN A 38 -0.14 15.40 5.34
CA ASN A 38 -0.21 16.20 4.13
C ASN A 38 0.72 17.42 4.19
N SER A 39 0.77 18.12 5.33
CA SER A 39 1.69 19.23 5.54
C SER A 39 3.16 18.79 5.50
N ALA A 40 3.51 17.66 6.12
CA ALA A 40 4.85 17.11 6.06
C ALA A 40 5.25 16.70 4.64
N SER A 41 4.33 16.08 3.89
CA SER A 41 4.56 15.70 2.49
C SER A 41 4.72 16.90 1.57
N LEU A 42 3.92 17.95 1.75
CA LEU A 42 4.07 19.20 1.01
C LEU A 42 5.44 19.84 1.27
N ALA A 43 5.87 19.91 2.53
CA ALA A 43 7.19 20.42 2.89
C ALA A 43 8.31 19.56 2.28
N TYR A 44 8.14 18.24 2.28
CA TYR A 44 9.12 17.32 1.71
C TYR A 44 9.24 17.47 0.20
N ARG A 45 8.13 17.58 -0.53
CA ARG A 45 8.13 17.89 -1.97
C ARG A 45 8.85 19.20 -2.27
N ALA A 46 8.59 20.26 -1.49
CA ALA A 46 9.25 21.54 -1.66
C ALA A 46 10.77 21.48 -1.44
N ALA A 47 11.24 20.57 -0.58
CA ALA A 47 12.67 20.36 -0.33
C ALA A 47 13.38 19.54 -1.42
N TYR A 48 12.64 18.76 -2.22
CA TYR A 48 13.19 17.88 -3.27
C TYR A 48 12.38 17.97 -4.58
N PRO A 49 12.41 19.12 -5.29
CA PRO A 49 11.53 19.37 -6.43
C PRO A 49 11.98 18.74 -7.76
N ASP A 50 13.23 18.29 -7.87
CA ASP A 50 13.90 18.07 -9.18
C ASP A 50 13.29 16.92 -10.01
N THR A 51 12.67 15.93 -9.35
CA THR A 51 12.17 14.72 -10.00
C THR A 51 10.76 14.37 -9.54
N LEU A 52 9.91 15.40 -9.44
CA LEU A 52 8.49 15.27 -9.19
C LEU A 52 7.70 15.20 -10.49
N ASP A 53 6.51 14.61 -10.43
CA ASP A 53 5.52 14.64 -11.50
C ASP A 53 6.02 14.03 -12.83
N VAL A 54 6.89 13.02 -12.75
CA VAL A 54 7.45 12.31 -13.91
C VAL A 54 6.42 11.34 -14.47
N ALA A 55 5.86 11.65 -15.63
CA ALA A 55 4.80 10.83 -16.25
C ALA A 55 5.29 9.42 -16.61
N TYR A 56 4.50 8.40 -16.26
CA TYR A 56 4.69 7.01 -16.72
C TYR A 56 3.57 6.54 -17.65
N GLY A 57 2.48 7.30 -17.75
CA GLY A 57 1.30 6.92 -18.52
C GLY A 57 0.50 8.14 -18.98
N PRO A 58 -0.59 7.91 -19.74
CA PRO A 58 -1.29 8.98 -20.44
C PRO A 58 -2.26 9.78 -19.57
N ARG A 59 -2.64 9.29 -18.39
CA ARG A 59 -3.61 9.97 -17.52
C ARG A 59 -2.90 10.96 -16.59
N GLU A 60 -3.63 11.99 -16.16
CA GLU A 60 -3.13 13.04 -15.26
C GLU A 60 -2.46 12.49 -13.99
N ARG A 61 -3.02 11.39 -13.45
CA ARG A 61 -2.52 10.77 -12.22
C ARG A 61 -1.40 9.76 -12.45
N ASN A 62 -1.07 9.43 -13.70
CA ASN A 62 -0.02 8.48 -14.05
C ASN A 62 1.36 9.14 -14.05
N ALA A 63 1.79 9.56 -12.87
CA ALA A 63 3.08 10.20 -12.67
C ALA A 63 3.74 9.71 -11.37
N TRP A 64 5.06 9.79 -11.36
CA TRP A 64 5.93 9.45 -10.24
C TRP A 64 6.40 10.70 -9.51
N ASP A 65 6.51 10.60 -8.20
CA ASP A 65 7.52 11.37 -7.47
C ASP A 65 8.73 10.46 -7.24
N LEU A 66 9.89 10.86 -7.73
CA LEU A 66 11.14 10.13 -7.55
C LEU A 66 12.04 10.92 -6.60
N TYR A 67 12.61 10.22 -5.62
CA TYR A 67 13.54 10.76 -4.65
C TYR A 67 14.81 9.90 -4.68
N PRO A 68 15.76 10.20 -5.57
CA PRO A 68 16.96 9.39 -5.74
C PRO A 68 17.85 9.40 -4.49
N ALA A 69 18.64 8.33 -4.37
CA ALA A 69 19.70 8.20 -3.40
C ALA A 69 21.01 8.83 -3.91
N PRO A 70 21.97 9.13 -3.02
CA PRO A 70 23.33 9.51 -3.44
C PRO A 70 24.03 8.42 -4.27
N ALA A 71 23.79 7.14 -3.97
CA ALA A 71 24.31 6.02 -4.74
C ALA A 71 23.25 5.56 -5.77
N PRO A 72 23.59 5.48 -7.06
CA PRO A 72 22.61 5.21 -8.14
C PRO A 72 22.03 3.78 -8.10
N ASP A 73 22.74 2.85 -7.45
CA ASP A 73 22.38 1.44 -7.27
C ASP A 73 21.82 1.13 -5.87
N ALA A 74 21.62 2.15 -5.03
CA ALA A 74 20.99 1.96 -3.72
C ALA A 74 19.58 1.37 -3.86
N PRO A 75 19.13 0.51 -2.94
CA PRO A 75 17.78 -0.02 -2.97
C PRO A 75 16.73 1.10 -2.95
N CYS A 76 15.62 0.86 -3.63
CA CYS A 76 14.52 1.80 -3.75
C CYS A 76 13.27 1.26 -3.06
N LEU A 77 12.70 2.06 -2.16
CA LEU A 77 11.34 1.82 -1.67
C LEU A 77 10.34 2.42 -2.66
N VAL A 78 9.61 1.57 -3.38
CA VAL A 78 8.42 2.01 -4.12
C VAL A 78 7.24 1.99 -3.17
N PHE A 79 6.60 3.13 -2.90
CA PHE A 79 5.48 3.23 -1.95
C PHE A 79 4.16 3.58 -2.65
N ILE A 80 3.17 2.69 -2.55
CA ILE A 80 1.82 2.89 -3.09
C ILE A 80 0.90 3.42 -1.98
N HIS A 81 0.24 4.55 -2.24
CA HIS A 81 -0.63 5.19 -1.26
C HIS A 81 -1.96 4.44 -1.03
N GLY A 82 -2.60 4.74 0.10
CA GLY A 82 -3.93 4.22 0.46
C GLY A 82 -5.07 5.13 0.04
N GLY A 83 -6.29 4.83 0.50
CA GLY A 83 -7.48 5.65 0.24
C GLY A 83 -8.65 4.89 -0.40
N TYR A 84 -8.79 3.58 -0.12
CA TYR A 84 -9.84 2.72 -0.70
C TYR A 84 -9.95 2.82 -2.24
N TRP A 85 -8.80 2.99 -2.93
CA TRP A 85 -8.73 3.13 -4.39
C TRP A 85 -9.55 4.30 -4.99
N GLN A 86 -10.12 5.16 -4.14
CA GLN A 86 -11.10 6.18 -4.52
C GLN A 86 -10.78 7.56 -3.93
N ARG A 87 -9.67 7.68 -3.18
CA ARG A 87 -9.23 8.92 -2.50
C ARG A 87 -7.70 9.04 -2.50
N ASN A 88 -7.27 10.23 -2.06
CA ASN A 88 -5.89 10.67 -1.91
C ASN A 88 -5.12 10.76 -3.24
N ARG A 89 -3.85 11.10 -3.13
CA ARG A 89 -2.94 11.36 -4.25
C ARG A 89 -1.49 11.17 -3.76
N ARG A 90 -0.54 10.87 -4.64
CA ARG A 90 0.87 10.58 -4.26
C ARG A 90 1.52 11.73 -3.47
N GLU A 91 1.13 12.95 -3.79
CA GLU A 91 1.64 14.21 -3.25
C GLU A 91 1.46 14.29 -1.73
N ASP A 92 0.41 13.65 -1.22
CA ASP A 92 0.04 13.66 0.19
C ASP A 92 0.88 12.67 1.03
N PHE A 93 1.77 11.90 0.40
CA PHE A 93 2.57 10.83 1.02
C PHE A 93 4.08 10.99 0.88
N ALA A 94 4.57 12.06 0.26
CA ALA A 94 6.01 12.31 0.08
C ALA A 94 6.83 12.20 1.38
N CYS A 95 6.26 12.48 2.55
CA CYS A 95 6.96 12.36 3.83
C CYS A 95 7.45 10.93 4.14
N VAL A 96 6.86 9.88 3.54
CA VAL A 96 7.30 8.49 3.74
C VAL A 96 8.72 8.24 3.23
N ALA A 97 9.17 9.02 2.24
CA ALA A 97 10.52 8.92 1.71
C ALA A 97 11.58 9.28 2.77
N ALA A 98 11.25 10.09 3.77
CA ALA A 98 12.19 10.55 4.80
C ALA A 98 12.81 9.38 5.59
N GLY A 99 12.03 8.35 5.89
CA GLY A 99 12.49 7.22 6.69
C GLY A 99 13.63 6.46 6.02
N VAL A 100 13.41 5.95 4.81
CA VAL A 100 14.42 5.16 4.08
C VAL A 100 15.55 6.02 3.52
N ARG A 101 15.29 7.27 3.11
CA ARG A 101 16.35 8.16 2.57
C ARG A 101 17.39 8.55 3.61
N ALA A 102 17.02 8.59 4.89
CA ALA A 102 18.00 8.76 5.98
C ALA A 102 19.03 7.61 6.06
N HIS A 103 18.74 6.47 5.44
CA HIS A 103 19.65 5.31 5.33
C HIS A 103 20.27 5.17 3.94
N GLY A 104 20.22 6.24 3.12
CA GLY A 104 20.83 6.26 1.80
C GLY A 104 20.08 5.48 0.72
N TRP A 105 18.84 5.08 0.96
CA TRP A 105 17.97 4.46 -0.04
C TRP A 105 17.30 5.49 -0.94
N ALA A 106 16.84 5.06 -2.10
CA ALA A 106 15.94 5.83 -2.93
C ALA A 106 14.48 5.59 -2.51
N CYS A 107 13.58 6.49 -2.90
CA CYS A 107 12.14 6.28 -2.77
C CYS A 107 11.42 6.75 -4.03
N ALA A 108 10.41 5.99 -4.46
CA ALA A 108 9.56 6.33 -5.60
C ALA A 108 8.09 6.15 -5.22
N ILE A 109 7.23 7.11 -5.56
CA ILE A 109 5.82 7.12 -5.19
C ILE A 109 4.98 7.28 -6.46
N PRO A 110 4.26 6.25 -6.94
CA PRO A 110 3.42 6.38 -8.10
C PRO A 110 2.07 6.98 -7.70
N GLY A 111 1.55 7.88 -8.54
CA GLY A 111 0.13 8.15 -8.61
C GLY A 111 -0.58 7.05 -9.40
N TYR A 112 -1.90 6.93 -9.22
CA TYR A 112 -2.76 6.07 -10.01
C TYR A 112 -4.17 6.67 -10.04
N THR A 113 -4.93 6.38 -11.10
CA THR A 113 -6.29 6.85 -11.30
C THR A 113 -7.24 6.24 -10.27
N LEU A 114 -8.30 6.94 -9.90
CA LEU A 114 -9.19 6.53 -8.81
C LEU A 114 -10.52 5.99 -9.35
N ALA A 115 -11.17 5.11 -8.60
CA ALA A 115 -12.57 4.78 -8.84
C ALA A 115 -13.47 6.01 -8.54
N PRO A 116 -14.56 6.22 -9.30
CA PRO A 116 -15.09 5.37 -10.38
C PRO A 116 -14.52 5.69 -11.78
N GLU A 117 -13.52 6.57 -11.92
CA GLU A 117 -12.97 6.92 -13.24
C GLU A 117 -12.36 5.70 -13.94
N VAL A 118 -11.73 4.82 -13.17
CA VAL A 118 -11.30 3.48 -13.59
C VAL A 118 -11.74 2.43 -12.57
N GLY A 119 -12.10 1.25 -13.04
CA GLY A 119 -12.35 0.08 -12.18
C GLY A 119 -11.06 -0.43 -11.52
N LEU A 120 -11.20 -1.29 -10.50
CA LEU A 120 -10.05 -1.76 -9.72
C LEU A 120 -9.04 -2.53 -10.58
N ALA A 121 -9.51 -3.30 -11.57
CA ALA A 121 -8.63 -3.95 -12.55
C ALA A 121 -7.76 -2.93 -13.32
N GLY A 122 -8.33 -1.77 -13.68
CA GLY A 122 -7.60 -0.68 -14.33
C GLY A 122 -6.53 -0.07 -13.42
N ILE A 123 -6.84 0.12 -12.13
CA ILE A 123 -5.88 0.61 -11.14
C ILE A 123 -4.70 -0.37 -11.00
N VAL A 124 -4.98 -1.67 -10.92
CA VAL A 124 -3.94 -2.71 -10.87
C VAL A 124 -3.08 -2.69 -12.13
N ALA A 125 -3.67 -2.51 -13.31
CA ALA A 125 -2.94 -2.38 -14.56
C ALA A 125 -2.02 -1.14 -14.56
N GLU A 126 -2.49 0.00 -14.03
CA GLU A 126 -1.68 1.22 -13.94
C GLU A 126 -0.49 1.07 -12.99
N ILE A 127 -0.63 0.34 -11.87
CA ILE A 127 0.50 0.05 -10.97
C ILE A 127 1.55 -0.82 -11.67
N ASN A 128 1.14 -1.85 -12.43
CA ASN A 128 2.09 -2.66 -13.20
C ASN A 128 2.78 -1.82 -14.29
N ALA A 129 2.03 -0.99 -15.02
CA ALA A 129 2.61 -0.08 -16.01
C ALA A 129 3.60 0.93 -15.40
N ALA A 130 3.32 1.40 -14.18
CA ALA A 130 4.26 2.24 -13.45
C ALA A 130 5.57 1.48 -13.17
N LEU A 131 5.48 0.23 -12.68
CA LEU A 131 6.65 -0.60 -12.38
C LEU A 131 7.45 -0.98 -13.65
N ASP A 132 6.78 -1.25 -14.77
CA ASP A 132 7.41 -1.43 -16.08
C ASP A 132 8.20 -0.18 -16.47
N TRP A 133 7.57 1.00 -16.36
CA TRP A 133 8.23 2.27 -16.64
C TRP A 133 9.45 2.49 -15.75
N LEU A 134 9.35 2.19 -14.46
CA LEU A 134 10.46 2.36 -13.52
C LEU A 134 11.60 1.38 -13.81
N ALA A 135 11.30 0.16 -14.25
CA ALA A 135 12.33 -0.81 -14.66
C ALA A 135 13.10 -0.36 -15.91
N GLU A 136 12.42 0.29 -16.86
CA GLU A 136 13.02 0.77 -18.10
C GLU A 136 13.76 2.11 -17.93
N HIS A 137 13.18 3.05 -17.17
CA HIS A 137 13.65 4.44 -17.11
C HIS A 137 14.28 4.82 -15.77
N GLY A 138 14.05 4.05 -14.71
CA GLY A 138 14.43 4.41 -13.33
C GLY A 138 15.91 4.72 -13.17
N ALA A 139 16.80 3.98 -13.83
CA ALA A 139 18.24 4.20 -13.77
C ALA A 139 18.65 5.61 -14.26
N ALA A 140 17.98 6.15 -15.28
CA ALA A 140 18.21 7.51 -15.78
C ALA A 140 17.78 8.59 -14.77
N HIS A 141 16.92 8.22 -13.82
CA HIS A 141 16.43 9.08 -12.74
C HIS A 141 17.09 8.76 -11.38
N GLY A 142 18.19 7.99 -11.35
CA GLY A 142 18.89 7.64 -10.10
C GLY A 142 18.17 6.58 -9.25
N ILE A 143 17.30 5.78 -9.87
CA ILE A 143 16.57 4.65 -9.27
C ILE A 143 17.03 3.35 -9.97
N GLY A 144 18.26 2.90 -9.67
CA GLY A 144 18.87 1.73 -10.32
C GLY A 144 19.02 0.48 -9.45
N GLY A 145 18.71 0.57 -8.16
CA GLY A 145 18.87 -0.56 -7.22
C GLY A 145 17.68 -1.51 -7.15
N LYS A 146 17.76 -2.48 -6.23
CA LYS A 146 16.67 -3.42 -5.93
C LYS A 146 15.40 -2.66 -5.53
N ILE A 147 14.26 -3.03 -6.11
CA ILE A 147 12.95 -2.46 -5.73
C ILE A 147 12.33 -3.27 -4.60
N ILE A 148 12.07 -2.60 -3.48
CA ILE A 148 11.22 -3.08 -2.40
C ILE A 148 9.85 -2.41 -2.54
N LEU A 149 8.82 -3.21 -2.83
CA LEU A 149 7.47 -2.69 -3.06
C LEU A 149 6.69 -2.62 -1.75
N SER A 150 6.26 -1.44 -1.37
CA SER A 150 5.43 -1.23 -0.19
C SER A 150 4.15 -0.50 -0.55
N GLY A 151 3.14 -0.67 0.29
CA GLY A 151 1.97 0.19 0.25
C GLY A 151 1.17 0.10 1.53
N TRP A 152 0.33 1.12 1.72
CA TRP A 152 -0.51 1.26 2.91
C TRP A 152 -1.98 1.17 2.56
N SER A 153 -2.76 0.42 3.35
CA SER A 153 -4.22 0.28 3.17
C SER A 153 -4.54 -0.29 1.77
N ALA A 154 -5.33 0.42 0.95
CA ALA A 154 -5.52 0.08 -0.46
C ALA A 154 -4.21 -0.07 -1.25
N GLY A 155 -3.16 0.68 -0.90
CA GLY A 155 -1.83 0.50 -1.49
C GLY A 155 -1.14 -0.78 -1.03
N GLY A 156 -1.42 -1.25 0.19
CA GLY A 156 -0.93 -2.54 0.69
C GLY A 156 -1.55 -3.70 -0.08
N HIS A 157 -2.83 -3.59 -0.44
CA HIS A 157 -3.49 -4.49 -1.39
C HIS A 157 -2.80 -4.50 -2.75
N LEU A 158 -2.59 -3.33 -3.35
CA LEU A 158 -1.93 -3.20 -4.66
C LEU A 158 -0.49 -3.74 -4.63
N ALA A 159 0.25 -3.52 -3.54
CA ALA A 159 1.60 -4.05 -3.36
C ALA A 159 1.63 -5.59 -3.35
N VAL A 160 0.62 -6.23 -2.76
CA VAL A 160 0.52 -7.71 -2.77
C VAL A 160 0.18 -8.23 -4.17
N LEU A 161 -0.75 -7.59 -4.88
CA LEU A 161 -1.09 -7.98 -6.26
C LEU A 161 0.09 -7.81 -7.22
N ALA A 162 0.88 -6.74 -7.06
CA ALA A 162 2.04 -6.45 -7.89
C ALA A 162 3.34 -7.12 -7.40
N LEU A 163 3.32 -7.90 -6.31
CA LEU A 163 4.53 -8.56 -5.78
C LEU A 163 5.20 -9.47 -6.83
N GLY A 164 4.40 -10.09 -7.69
CA GLY A 164 4.88 -10.97 -8.77
C GLY A 164 5.64 -10.25 -9.89
N HIS A 165 5.54 -8.92 -9.98
CA HIS A 165 6.17 -8.13 -11.04
C HIS A 165 7.68 -8.36 -11.11
N SER A 166 8.26 -8.49 -12.30
CA SER A 166 9.67 -8.87 -12.50
C SER A 166 10.66 -7.90 -11.85
N ALA A 167 10.33 -6.60 -11.85
CA ALA A 167 11.15 -5.56 -11.22
C ALA A 167 11.19 -5.62 -9.67
N VAL A 168 10.18 -6.23 -9.04
CA VAL A 168 10.03 -6.23 -7.57
C VAL A 168 10.86 -7.35 -6.96
N SER A 169 11.74 -7.02 -6.00
CA SER A 169 12.58 -8.02 -5.30
C SER A 169 11.88 -8.61 -4.07
N ALA A 170 11.22 -7.77 -3.27
CA ALA A 170 10.47 -8.16 -2.08
C ALA A 170 9.41 -7.10 -1.74
N GLY A 171 8.54 -7.36 -0.77
CA GLY A 171 7.47 -6.44 -0.42
C GLY A 171 7.21 -6.22 1.07
N LEU A 172 6.58 -5.07 1.37
CA LEU A 172 6.09 -4.66 2.68
C LEU A 172 4.64 -4.16 2.55
N ALA A 173 3.67 -5.03 2.85
CA ALA A 173 2.25 -4.67 2.84
C ALA A 173 1.82 -4.18 4.23
N ILE A 174 1.31 -2.95 4.31
CA ILE A 174 0.96 -2.31 5.58
C ILE A 174 -0.56 -2.11 5.64
N SER A 175 -1.21 -2.73 6.63
CA SER A 175 -2.63 -2.50 6.96
C SER A 175 -3.58 -2.68 5.78
N GLY A 176 -3.30 -3.67 4.91
CA GLY A 176 -4.01 -3.85 3.65
C GLY A 176 -5.39 -4.51 3.79
N VAL A 177 -6.20 -4.35 2.75
CA VAL A 177 -7.47 -5.07 2.56
C VAL A 177 -7.23 -6.20 1.57
N PHE A 178 -7.42 -7.45 2.00
CA PHE A 178 -6.99 -8.61 1.21
C PHE A 178 -8.15 -9.52 0.76
N GLU A 179 -9.38 -9.23 1.22
CA GLU A 179 -10.62 -9.84 0.75
C GLU A 179 -11.63 -8.76 0.33
N LEU A 180 -11.93 -8.68 -0.97
CA LEU A 180 -12.80 -7.66 -1.55
C LEU A 180 -14.29 -8.01 -1.49
N GLY A 181 -14.64 -9.29 -1.28
CA GLY A 181 -16.03 -9.73 -1.24
C GLY A 181 -16.85 -9.02 -0.17
N LEU A 182 -16.23 -8.74 0.98
CA LEU A 182 -16.88 -7.99 2.05
C LEU A 182 -16.92 -6.48 1.77
N ILE A 183 -15.93 -5.93 1.06
CA ILE A 183 -15.93 -4.53 0.62
C ILE A 183 -17.15 -4.25 -0.26
N ARG A 184 -17.54 -5.20 -1.13
CA ARG A 184 -18.71 -5.09 -1.99
C ARG A 184 -20.00 -4.81 -1.23
N ASP A 185 -20.08 -5.28 0.01
CA ASP A 185 -21.26 -5.17 0.88
C ASP A 185 -21.27 -3.88 1.72
N THR A 186 -20.37 -2.94 1.44
CA THR A 186 -20.24 -1.66 2.16
C THR A 186 -20.50 -0.46 1.25
N TYR A 187 -20.61 0.72 1.85
CA TYR A 187 -20.69 2.01 1.15
C TYR A 187 -19.56 2.24 0.13
N LEU A 188 -18.40 1.59 0.31
CA LEU A 188 -17.25 1.70 -0.59
C LEU A 188 -17.56 1.20 -2.00
N ASN A 189 -18.49 0.24 -2.12
CA ASN A 189 -18.82 -0.36 -3.40
C ASN A 189 -19.60 0.59 -4.34
N ALA A 190 -20.11 1.71 -3.82
CA ALA A 190 -20.78 2.71 -4.64
C ALA A 190 -19.85 3.27 -5.73
N ALA A 191 -18.56 3.45 -5.42
CA ALA A 191 -17.55 3.88 -6.40
C ALA A 191 -16.84 2.70 -7.09
N LEU A 192 -16.56 1.62 -6.34
CA LEU A 192 -15.78 0.50 -6.86
C LEU A 192 -16.55 -0.38 -7.85
N GLN A 193 -17.87 -0.54 -7.65
CA GLN A 193 -18.75 -1.37 -8.49
C GLN A 193 -18.18 -2.77 -8.76
N LEU A 194 -17.65 -3.42 -7.72
CA LEU A 194 -16.91 -4.68 -7.84
C LEU A 194 -17.75 -5.81 -8.42
N THR A 195 -17.27 -6.39 -9.52
CA THR A 195 -17.84 -7.61 -10.10
C THR A 195 -17.36 -8.86 -9.36
N GLU A 196 -18.06 -9.99 -9.52
CA GLU A 196 -17.58 -11.29 -8.99
C GLU A 196 -16.20 -11.65 -9.55
N ASP A 197 -15.98 -11.38 -10.84
CA ASP A 197 -14.71 -11.68 -11.52
C ASP A 197 -13.57 -10.83 -10.94
N GLU A 198 -13.79 -9.53 -10.70
CA GLU A 198 -12.80 -8.69 -10.03
C GLU A 198 -12.54 -9.14 -8.60
N ILE A 199 -13.57 -9.52 -7.84
CA ILE A 199 -13.36 -10.02 -6.48
C ILE A 199 -12.52 -11.30 -6.50
N ALA A 200 -12.81 -12.23 -7.40
CA ALA A 200 -12.06 -13.48 -7.55
C ALA A 200 -10.61 -13.23 -7.98
N ALA A 201 -10.39 -12.33 -8.94
CA ALA A 201 -9.07 -12.06 -9.51
C ALA A 201 -8.21 -11.11 -8.67
N LEU A 202 -8.83 -10.23 -7.87
CA LEU A 202 -8.15 -9.12 -7.20
C LEU A 202 -8.23 -9.19 -5.67
N SER A 203 -8.75 -10.27 -5.07
CA SER A 203 -8.63 -10.50 -3.63
C SER A 203 -7.41 -11.37 -3.33
N PRO A 204 -6.31 -10.86 -2.75
CA PRO A 204 -5.15 -11.68 -2.41
C PRO A 204 -5.47 -12.95 -1.59
N LEU A 205 -6.52 -12.93 -0.75
CA LEU A 205 -6.98 -14.10 0.00
C LEU A 205 -7.61 -15.22 -0.85
N ARG A 206 -7.82 -14.98 -2.14
CA ARG A 206 -8.37 -15.93 -3.11
C ARG A 206 -7.34 -16.40 -4.14
N LEU A 207 -6.11 -15.92 -4.05
CA LEU A 207 -5.05 -16.17 -5.03
C LEU A 207 -3.96 -17.08 -4.46
N LEU A 208 -3.23 -17.76 -5.34
CA LEU A 208 -2.00 -18.45 -4.96
C LEU A 208 -0.92 -17.42 -4.61
N PRO A 209 -0.28 -17.52 -3.44
CA PRO A 209 0.80 -16.62 -3.05
C PRO A 209 1.99 -16.63 -4.02
N VAL A 210 2.49 -15.44 -4.37
CA VAL A 210 3.79 -15.28 -5.03
C VAL A 210 4.91 -15.67 -4.06
N ASN A 211 5.84 -16.51 -4.52
CA ASN A 211 7.02 -16.95 -3.78
C ASN A 211 8.15 -15.91 -3.79
N LYS A 212 7.87 -14.71 -3.27
CA LYS A 212 8.85 -13.67 -2.93
C LYS A 212 8.62 -13.24 -1.48
N THR A 213 9.66 -12.75 -0.82
CA THR A 213 9.55 -12.28 0.58
C THR A 213 8.54 -11.16 0.68
N LEU A 214 7.54 -11.33 1.56
CA LEU A 214 6.54 -10.31 1.86
C LEU A 214 6.39 -10.17 3.38
N THR A 215 6.80 -9.03 3.91
CA THR A 215 6.45 -8.65 5.28
C THR A 215 5.04 -8.08 5.29
N ILE A 216 4.16 -8.63 6.12
CA ILE A 216 2.80 -8.10 6.33
C ILE A 216 2.78 -7.41 7.70
N ALA A 217 2.55 -6.11 7.71
CA ALA A 217 2.50 -5.32 8.93
C ALA A 217 1.10 -4.72 9.15
N TYR A 218 0.69 -4.56 10.41
CA TYR A 218 -0.58 -3.91 10.76
C TYR A 218 -0.50 -3.29 12.16
N GLY A 219 -1.26 -2.22 12.40
CA GLY A 219 -1.44 -1.62 13.71
C GLY A 219 -2.34 -2.46 14.61
N THR A 220 -1.92 -2.67 15.86
CA THR A 220 -2.68 -3.49 16.83
C THR A 220 -4.00 -2.85 17.32
N ARG A 221 -4.19 -1.54 17.11
CA ARG A 221 -5.43 -0.81 17.43
C ARG A 221 -6.28 -0.49 16.19
N GLU A 222 -6.03 -1.18 15.08
CA GLU A 222 -6.87 -1.06 13.89
C GLU A 222 -8.24 -1.72 14.06
N LEU A 223 -9.14 -1.43 13.12
CA LEU A 223 -10.41 -2.14 13.00
C LEU A 223 -10.17 -3.66 12.95
N PRO A 224 -10.97 -4.46 13.66
CA PRO A 224 -10.79 -5.92 13.74
C PRO A 224 -10.68 -6.60 12.38
N ARG A 225 -11.38 -6.06 11.38
CA ARG A 225 -11.37 -6.57 10.00
C ARG A 225 -10.01 -6.45 9.31
N LEU A 226 -9.31 -5.33 9.48
CA LEU A 226 -8.01 -5.09 8.87
C LEU A 226 -6.93 -5.96 9.53
N VAL A 227 -7.03 -6.13 10.85
CA VAL A 227 -6.21 -7.08 11.62
C VAL A 227 -6.45 -8.52 11.15
N ALA A 228 -7.72 -8.90 10.98
CA ALA A 228 -8.10 -10.24 10.52
C ALA A 228 -7.59 -10.52 9.09
N ASP A 229 -7.75 -9.56 8.16
CA ASP A 229 -7.23 -9.67 6.79
C ASP A 229 -5.71 -9.90 6.78
N SER A 230 -4.96 -9.09 7.55
CA SER A 230 -3.50 -9.20 7.62
C SER A 230 -3.06 -10.57 8.15
N ARG A 231 -3.74 -11.08 9.19
CA ARG A 231 -3.48 -12.41 9.76
C ARG A 231 -3.83 -13.53 8.78
N ALA A 232 -4.98 -13.42 8.12
CA ALA A 232 -5.45 -14.41 7.15
C ALA A 232 -4.50 -14.49 5.94
N LEU A 233 -4.01 -13.35 5.45
CA LEU A 233 -3.10 -13.34 4.31
C LEU A 233 -1.78 -14.00 4.68
N HIS A 234 -1.24 -13.69 5.86
CA HIS A 234 -0.04 -14.37 6.35
C HIS A 234 -0.26 -15.88 6.52
N ALA A 235 -1.39 -16.30 7.09
CA ALA A 235 -1.70 -17.73 7.24
C ALA A 235 -1.75 -18.45 5.89
N LEU A 236 -2.46 -17.88 4.91
CA LEU A 236 -2.51 -18.40 3.54
C LEU A 236 -1.11 -18.51 2.93
N ARG A 237 -0.25 -17.50 3.11
CA ARG A 237 1.13 -17.52 2.62
C ARG A 237 1.98 -18.59 3.29
N ALA A 238 1.87 -18.74 4.62
CA ALA A 238 2.59 -19.73 5.40
C ALA A 238 2.19 -21.17 5.01
N GLU A 239 0.90 -21.43 4.81
CA GLU A 239 0.39 -22.72 4.31
C GLU A 239 0.95 -23.08 2.92
N ASN A 240 1.27 -22.07 2.11
CA ASN A 240 1.88 -22.23 0.79
C ASN A 240 3.42 -22.11 0.81
N HIS A 241 4.04 -22.10 1.99
CA HIS A 241 5.50 -21.96 2.18
C HIS A 241 6.11 -20.69 1.55
N ALA A 242 5.31 -19.64 1.34
CA ALA A 242 5.80 -18.37 0.81
C ALA A 242 6.47 -17.55 1.94
N PRO A 243 7.64 -16.94 1.70
CA PRO A 243 8.43 -16.31 2.77
C PRO A 243 7.88 -14.95 3.21
N GLY A 244 8.27 -14.58 4.44
CA GLY A 244 8.06 -13.25 5.04
C GLY A 244 7.21 -13.27 6.32
N PRO A 245 7.49 -12.39 7.29
CA PRO A 245 6.84 -12.40 8.60
C PRO A 245 5.51 -11.62 8.64
N LEU A 246 4.68 -11.93 9.63
CA LEU A 246 3.61 -11.06 10.11
C LEU A 246 4.10 -10.21 11.28
N VAL A 247 3.98 -8.89 11.18
CA VAL A 247 4.52 -7.95 12.19
C VAL A 247 3.42 -7.03 12.74
N PRO A 248 2.94 -7.26 13.97
CA PRO A 248 2.05 -6.32 14.64
C PRO A 248 2.83 -5.09 15.14
N VAL A 249 2.38 -3.89 14.74
CA VAL A 249 2.88 -2.62 15.25
C VAL A 249 2.08 -2.24 16.50
N CYS A 250 2.70 -2.47 17.66
CA CYS A 250 2.07 -2.28 18.96
C CYS A 250 1.62 -0.83 19.16
N GLY A 251 0.39 -0.63 19.61
CA GLY A 251 -0.18 0.68 19.89
C GLY A 251 -0.53 1.53 18.66
N ALA A 252 -0.19 1.12 17.44
CA ALA A 252 -0.57 1.89 16.25
C ALA A 252 -2.03 1.62 15.82
N ASP A 253 -2.71 2.67 15.38
CA ASP A 253 -3.97 2.59 14.61
C ASP A 253 -3.68 2.71 13.11
N HIS A 254 -4.76 2.75 12.30
CA HIS A 254 -4.65 2.69 10.84
C HIS A 254 -3.88 3.88 10.25
N PHE A 255 -3.86 5.03 10.92
CA PHE A 255 -3.15 6.23 10.46
C PHE A 255 -1.76 6.34 11.10
N THR A 256 -1.64 6.11 12.41
CA THR A 256 -0.34 6.24 13.10
C THR A 256 0.65 5.16 12.69
N VAL A 257 0.20 3.99 12.22
CA VAL A 257 1.07 2.93 11.71
C VAL A 257 2.01 3.43 10.62
N LEU A 258 1.55 4.34 9.76
CA LEU A 258 2.35 4.87 8.66
C LEU A 258 3.49 5.80 9.15
N GLN A 259 3.36 6.40 10.33
CA GLN A 259 4.43 7.23 10.91
C GLN A 259 5.71 6.43 11.15
N GLU A 260 5.58 5.12 11.38
CA GLU A 260 6.71 4.19 11.52
C GLU A 260 7.51 4.00 10.23
N LEU A 261 6.98 4.40 9.07
CA LEU A 261 7.69 4.39 7.79
C LEU A 261 8.33 5.76 7.48
N CYS A 262 7.78 6.84 8.04
CA CYS A 262 8.31 8.20 7.88
C CYS A 262 9.55 8.45 8.75
N ARG A 263 9.74 7.71 9.85
CA ARG A 263 10.83 7.91 10.81
C ARG A 263 12.01 6.99 10.51
N PRO A 264 13.26 7.48 10.48
CA PRO A 264 14.44 6.65 10.21
C PRO A 264 14.57 5.43 11.14
N GLU A 265 14.21 5.59 12.42
CA GLU A 265 14.27 4.57 13.45
C GLU A 265 12.96 3.76 13.60
N GLY A 266 11.93 4.12 12.83
CA GLY A 266 10.61 3.50 12.88
C GLY A 266 10.64 2.03 12.51
N VAL A 267 9.70 1.26 13.07
CA VAL A 267 9.70 -0.20 12.88
C VAL A 267 9.49 -0.58 11.42
N LEU A 268 8.62 0.13 10.68
CA LEU A 268 8.36 -0.16 9.27
C LEU A 268 9.54 0.21 8.38
N THR A 269 10.25 1.31 8.67
CA THR A 269 11.50 1.64 7.99
C THR A 269 12.53 0.54 8.18
N LYS A 270 12.76 0.06 9.41
CA LYS A 270 13.69 -1.06 9.67
C LYS A 270 13.30 -2.34 8.93
N LEU A 271 11.99 -2.66 8.88
CA LEU A 271 11.50 -3.80 8.12
C LEU A 271 11.76 -3.63 6.62
N ALA A 272 11.50 -2.45 6.05
CA ALA A 272 11.80 -2.17 4.65
C ALA A 272 13.29 -2.36 4.34
N LEU A 273 14.19 -1.86 5.21
CA LEU A 273 15.64 -2.00 5.05
C LEU A 273 16.06 -3.48 5.02
N SER A 274 15.53 -4.29 5.94
CA SER A 274 15.85 -5.73 6.02
C SER A 274 15.43 -6.57 4.81
N LEU A 275 14.60 -6.01 3.91
CA LEU A 275 14.14 -6.70 2.70
C LEU A 275 15.11 -6.59 1.51
N ALA A 276 16.11 -5.70 1.58
CA ALA A 276 17.12 -5.60 0.53
C ALA A 276 18.40 -6.42 0.80
N ASP A 277 18.58 -6.89 2.04
CA ASP A 277 19.65 -7.80 2.45
C ASP A 277 19.49 -9.17 1.79
#